data_AF-A0A7Y3EDQ9-F1
#
_entry.id   AF-A0A7Y3EDQ9-F1
#
_cell.length_a   1.000
_cell.length_b   1.000
_cell.length_c   1.000
_cell.angle_alpha   90.00
_cell.angle_beta   90.00
_cell.angle_gamma   90.00
#
_symmetry.space_group_name_H-M   'P 1'
#
loop_
_entity.id
_entity.type
_entity.pdbx_description
1 polymer ?
#
loop_
_entity_poly.entity_id
_entity_poly.type
_entity_poly.pdbx_seq_one_letter_code
_entity_poly.pdbx_strand_id
1 'polypeptide(L)'
;MELHTMVQIFAVIHLTTVGLSHIAAHRAWAEFFVLLREKGEAGVFVVAFLSLGFGSVVAAFHPVWSGLPLVLTLFGWTQVLKGLLYLCVPSYGLKKLGLVTLERSRMFIAPGVFMLALAGLVIWSWSS
;
A
#
# COMPACT_ATOMS: atom_id res chain seq x y z
N MET A 1 2.74 -19.72 16.85
CA MET A 1 2.10 -18.44 16.50
C MET A 1 1.06 -18.74 15.44
N GLU A 2 -0.20 -18.34 15.64
CA GLU A 2 -1.26 -18.58 14.68
C GLU A 2 -1.03 -17.75 13.40
N LEU A 3 -1.40 -18.31 12.25
CA LEU A 3 -1.21 -17.70 10.92
C LEU A 3 -1.85 -16.29 10.84
N HIS A 4 -2.99 -16.12 11.51
CA HIS A 4 -3.68 -14.85 11.63
C HIS A 4 -2.84 -13.77 12.33
N THR A 5 -2.16 -14.13 13.43
CA THR A 5 -1.24 -13.21 14.12
C THR A 5 -0.03 -12.86 13.26
N MET A 6 0.48 -13.82 12.47
CA MET A 6 1.61 -13.58 11.57
C MET A 6 1.28 -12.51 10.50
N VAL A 7 0.09 -12.56 9.91
CA VAL A 7 -0.31 -11.57 8.90
C VAL A 7 -0.55 -10.19 9.50
N GLN A 8 -1.03 -10.10 10.74
CA GLN A 8 -1.17 -8.83 11.45
C GLN A 8 0.19 -8.21 11.76
N ILE A 9 1.15 -9.00 12.24
CA ILE A 9 2.54 -8.54 12.45
C ILE A 9 3.16 -8.08 11.12
N PHE A 10 3.00 -8.86 10.05
CA PHE A 10 3.43 -8.49 8.70
C PHE A 10 2.83 -7.14 8.27
N ALA A 11 1.52 -6.97 8.44
CA ALA A 11 0.82 -5.73 8.09
C ALA A 11 1.31 -4.54 8.92
N VAL A 12 1.47 -4.69 10.24
CA VAL A 12 1.95 -3.63 11.12
C VAL A 12 3.36 -3.20 10.73
N ILE A 13 4.28 -4.14 10.50
CA ILE A 13 5.65 -3.83 10.07
C ILE A 13 5.60 -3.07 8.74
N HIS A 14 4.90 -3.61 7.74
CA HIS A 14 4.86 -3.01 6.41
C HIS A 14 4.23 -1.61 6.42
N LEU A 15 3.05 -1.45 7.03
CA LEU A 15 2.33 -0.19 7.09
C LEU A 15 3.10 0.86 7.90
N THR A 16 3.73 0.46 9.01
CA THR A 16 4.53 1.39 9.84
C THR A 16 5.77 1.85 9.08
N THR A 17 6.55 0.93 8.52
CA THR A 17 7.79 1.27 7.80
C THR A 17 7.50 2.11 6.56
N VAL A 18 6.54 1.69 5.73
CA VAL A 18 6.18 2.43 4.51
C VAL A 18 5.53 3.76 4.88
N GLY A 19 4.65 3.80 5.89
CA GLY A 19 3.98 5.01 6.36
C GLY A 19 4.95 6.06 6.90
N LEU A 20 5.89 5.66 7.77
CA LEU A 20 6.95 6.55 8.27
C LEU A 20 7.82 7.07 7.12
N SER A 21 8.20 6.22 6.17
CA SER A 21 9.01 6.64 5.02
C SER A 21 8.25 7.60 4.08
N HIS A 22 6.94 7.43 3.93
CA HIS A 22 6.09 8.34 3.15
C HIS A 22 6.01 9.74 3.76
N ILE A 23 6.10 9.84 5.09
CA ILE A 23 6.10 11.12 5.80
C ILE A 23 7.51 11.73 5.80
N ALA A 24 8.50 10.98 6.28
CA ALA A 24 9.85 11.49 6.47
C ALA A 24 10.63 11.69 5.16
N ALA A 25 10.40 10.83 4.17
CA ALA A 25 11.10 10.81 2.89
C ALA A 25 10.14 11.05 1.70
N HIS A 26 9.12 11.88 1.89
CA HIS A 26 8.08 12.15 0.88
C HIS A 26 8.64 12.59 -0.49
N ARG A 27 9.77 13.32 -0.51
CA ARG A 27 10.47 13.72 -1.75
C ARG A 27 11.09 12.53 -2.47
N ALA A 28 11.74 11.63 -1.75
CA ALA A 28 12.35 10.42 -2.32
C ALA A 28 11.28 9.49 -2.92
N TRP A 29 10.11 9.39 -2.29
CA TRP A 29 8.97 8.67 -2.88
C TRP A 29 8.49 9.33 -4.18
N ALA A 30 8.41 10.66 -4.23
CA ALA A 30 8.08 11.37 -5.48
C ALA A 30 9.12 11.10 -6.58
N GLU A 31 10.40 11.16 -6.26
CA GLU A 31 11.50 10.81 -7.18
C GLU A 31 11.40 9.37 -7.67
N PHE A 32 11.13 8.42 -6.77
CA PHE A 32 10.92 7.01 -7.11
C PHE A 32 9.77 6.82 -8.11
N PHE A 33 8.61 7.44 -7.87
CA PHE A 33 7.47 7.31 -8.78
C PHE A 33 7.66 8.06 -10.10
N VAL A 34 8.41 9.17 -10.11
CA VAL A 34 8.83 9.84 -11.35
C VAL A 34 9.77 8.93 -12.15
N LEU A 35 10.74 8.30 -11.50
CA LEU A 35 11.63 7.31 -12.14
C LEU A 35 10.85 6.14 -12.73
N LEU A 36 9.87 5.60 -12.00
CA LEU A 36 9.01 4.53 -12.53
C LEU A 36 8.21 5.01 -13.75
N ARG A 37 7.66 6.22 -13.72
CA ARG A 37 6.94 6.80 -14.87
C ARG A 37 7.81 6.86 -16.12
N GLU A 38 9.09 7.23 -15.98
CA GLU A 38 10.04 7.29 -17.10
C GLU A 38 10.34 5.92 -17.74
N LYS A 39 10.06 4.83 -17.02
CA LYS A 39 10.13 3.45 -17.55
C LYS A 39 8.85 3.00 -18.27
N GLY A 40 7.87 3.89 -18.44
CA GLY A 40 6.60 3.57 -19.11
C GLY A 40 5.84 2.47 -18.39
N GLU A 41 5.27 1.53 -19.13
CA GLU A 41 4.47 0.43 -18.58
C GLU A 41 5.27 -0.53 -17.69
N ALA A 42 6.58 -0.70 -17.94
CA ALA A 42 7.43 -1.52 -17.07
C ALA A 42 7.51 -0.95 -15.64
N GLY A 43 7.52 0.37 -15.49
CA GLY A 43 7.46 1.00 -14.16
C GLY A 43 6.11 0.79 -13.46
N VAL A 44 5.02 0.70 -14.24
CA VAL A 44 3.69 0.37 -13.71
C VAL A 44 3.66 -1.05 -13.15
N PHE A 45 4.36 -2.00 -13.77
CA PHE A 45 4.45 -3.38 -13.29
C PHE A 45 5.12 -3.45 -11.92
N VAL A 46 6.14 -2.64 -11.66
CA VAL A 46 6.77 -2.54 -10.32
C VAL A 46 5.74 -2.11 -9.28
N VAL A 47 4.94 -1.08 -9.56
CA VAL A 47 3.87 -0.64 -8.64
C VAL A 47 2.83 -1.74 -8.45
N ALA A 48 2.49 -2.45 -9.52
CA ALA A 48 1.51 -3.52 -9.49
C ALA A 48 1.98 -4.69 -8.62
N PHE A 49 3.25 -5.11 -8.74
CA PHE A 49 3.81 -6.17 -7.91
C PHE A 49 3.95 -5.77 -6.44
N LEU A 50 4.30 -4.51 -6.14
CA LEU A 50 4.31 -4.02 -4.76
C LEU A 50 2.90 -4.04 -4.14
N SER A 51 1.89 -3.55 -4.87
CA SER A 51 0.49 -3.58 -4.44
C SER A 51 -0.01 -5.03 -4.29
N LEU A 52 0.20 -5.87 -5.30
CA LEU A 52 -0.26 -7.26 -5.28
C LEU A 52 0.45 -8.09 -4.19
N GLY A 53 1.75 -7.90 -3.99
CA GLY A 53 2.52 -8.63 -2.99
C GLY A 53 2.00 -8.38 -1.58
N PHE A 54 1.79 -7.12 -1.20
CA PHE A 54 1.17 -6.81 0.09
C PHE A 54 -0.31 -7.26 0.14
N GLY A 55 -1.09 -6.91 -0.89
CA GLY A 55 -2.53 -7.15 -0.91
C GLY A 55 -2.91 -8.62 -0.87
N SER A 56 -2.19 -9.48 -1.60
CA SER A 56 -2.46 -10.92 -1.66
C SER A 56 -2.18 -11.62 -0.33
N VAL A 57 -1.12 -11.24 0.38
CA VAL A 57 -0.82 -11.77 1.72
C VAL A 57 -1.95 -11.42 2.69
N VAL A 58 -2.39 -10.15 2.70
CA VAL A 58 -3.50 -9.74 3.57
C VAL A 58 -4.81 -10.42 3.18
N ALA A 59 -5.17 -10.44 1.89
CA ALA A 59 -6.42 -11.04 1.41
C ALA A 59 -6.51 -12.55 1.69
N ALA A 60 -5.39 -13.28 1.58
CA ALA A 60 -5.33 -14.72 1.80
C ALA A 60 -5.37 -15.10 3.29
N PHE A 61 -4.73 -14.31 4.15
CA PHE A 61 -4.47 -14.70 5.54
C PHE A 61 -5.21 -13.87 6.60
N HIS A 62 -5.89 -12.78 6.21
CA HIS A 62 -6.71 -11.95 7.10
C HIS A 62 -8.18 -11.86 6.63
N PRO A 63 -8.96 -12.96 6.62
CA PRO A 63 -10.35 -12.99 6.13
C PRO A 63 -11.35 -12.46 7.19
N VAL A 64 -11.08 -11.30 7.78
CA VAL A 64 -11.98 -10.70 8.77
C VAL A 64 -13.00 -9.80 8.08
N TRP A 65 -14.29 -10.14 8.22
CA TRP A 65 -15.38 -9.47 7.49
C TRP A 65 -16.34 -8.66 8.38
N SER A 66 -16.01 -8.49 9.66
CA SER A 66 -16.85 -7.79 10.63
C SER A 66 -16.03 -6.93 11.58
N GLY A 67 -16.67 -5.89 12.13
CA GLY A 67 -16.05 -4.99 13.09
C GLY A 67 -14.97 -4.10 12.48
N LEU A 68 -14.21 -3.42 13.33
CA LEU A 68 -13.13 -2.52 12.92
C LEU A 68 -11.97 -3.22 12.17
N PRO A 69 -11.58 -4.47 12.48
CA PRO A 69 -10.48 -5.14 11.77
C PRO A 69 -10.78 -5.40 10.28
N LEU A 70 -12.06 -5.36 9.85
CA LEU A 70 -12.47 -5.41 8.44
C LEU A 70 -11.71 -4.40 7.56
N VAL A 71 -11.32 -3.25 8.11
CA VAL A 71 -10.62 -2.20 7.35
C VAL A 71 -9.31 -2.72 6.74
N LEU A 72 -8.55 -3.56 7.46
CA LEU A 72 -7.32 -4.15 6.93
C LEU A 72 -7.65 -5.13 5.78
N THR A 73 -8.69 -5.95 5.94
CA THR A 73 -9.15 -6.89 4.90
C THR A 73 -9.53 -6.16 3.62
N LEU A 74 -10.34 -5.10 3.74
CA LEU A 74 -10.74 -4.26 2.60
C LEU A 74 -9.53 -3.59 1.97
N PHE A 75 -8.60 -3.05 2.77
CA PHE A 75 -7.37 -2.47 2.25
C PHE A 75 -6.55 -3.50 1.46
N GLY A 76 -6.38 -4.72 1.98
CA GLY A 76 -5.74 -5.82 1.26
C GLY A 76 -6.37 -6.08 -0.11
N TRP A 77 -7.69 -6.24 -0.16
CA TRP A 77 -8.43 -6.42 -1.42
C TRP A 77 -8.31 -5.23 -2.38
N THR A 78 -8.31 -3.99 -1.89
CA THR A 78 -8.08 -2.82 -2.77
C THR A 78 -6.69 -2.85 -3.41
N GLN A 79 -5.66 -3.34 -2.71
CA GLN A 79 -4.32 -3.50 -3.26
C GLN A 79 -4.25 -4.64 -4.29
N VAL A 80 -4.96 -5.75 -4.06
CA VAL A 80 -5.13 -6.83 -5.06
C VAL A 80 -5.80 -6.29 -6.33
N LEU A 81 -6.92 -5.59 -6.19
CA LEU A 81 -7.65 -5.01 -7.32
C LEU A 81 -6.80 -3.98 -8.08
N LYS A 82 -6.04 -3.15 -7.36
CA LYS A 82 -5.10 -2.21 -7.99
C LYS A 82 -3.99 -2.94 -8.75
N GLY A 83 -3.38 -3.96 -8.16
CA GLY A 83 -2.37 -4.79 -8.81
C GLY A 83 -2.90 -5.43 -10.08
N LEU A 84 -4.08 -6.06 -10.00
CA LEU A 84 -4.77 -6.66 -11.15
C LEU A 84 -5.04 -5.62 -12.24
N LEU A 85 -5.62 -4.46 -11.88
CA LEU A 85 -5.90 -3.39 -12.83
C LEU A 85 -4.64 -2.89 -13.53
N TYR A 86 -3.54 -2.73 -12.80
CA TYR A 86 -2.29 -2.22 -13.35
C TYR A 86 -1.56 -3.26 -14.21
N LEU A 87 -1.72 -4.55 -13.94
CA LEU A 87 -1.17 -5.62 -14.79
C LEU A 87 -2.00 -5.82 -16.08
N CYS A 88 -3.33 -5.75 -15.97
CA CYS A 88 -4.22 -5.94 -17.13
C CYS A 88 -4.34 -4.67 -17.99
N VAL A 89 -4.23 -3.48 -17.39
CA VAL A 89 -4.40 -2.18 -18.05
C VAL A 89 -3.28 -1.22 -17.60
N PRO A 90 -2.00 -1.48 -17.95
CA PRO A 90 -0.87 -0.69 -17.47
C PRO A 90 -0.93 0.78 -17.90
N SER A 91 -1.53 1.08 -19.06
CA SER A 91 -1.78 2.46 -19.49
C SER A 91 -2.61 3.28 -18.49
N TYR A 92 -3.51 2.65 -17.72
CA TYR A 92 -4.23 3.31 -16.63
C TYR A 92 -3.27 3.67 -15.48
N GLY A 93 -2.42 2.74 -15.07
CA GLY A 93 -1.40 2.99 -14.04
C GLY A 93 -0.40 4.07 -14.46
N LEU A 94 0.00 4.09 -15.73
CA LEU A 94 0.92 5.09 -16.26
C LEU A 94 0.31 6.50 -16.21
N LYS A 95 -0.97 6.64 -16.56
CA LYS A 95 -1.72 7.92 -16.40
C LYS A 95 -1.72 8.38 -14.94
N LYS A 96 -1.85 7.47 -13.98
CA LYS A 96 -1.81 7.80 -12.54
C LYS A 96 -0.41 8.21 -12.08
N LEU A 97 0.64 7.54 -12.53
CA LEU A 97 2.03 7.96 -12.26
C LEU A 97 2.31 9.36 -12.85
N GLY A 98 1.67 9.72 -13.95
CA GLY A 98 1.72 11.07 -14.52
C GLY A 98 1.27 12.19 -13.59
N LEU A 99 0.47 11.89 -12.56
CA LEU A 99 -0.01 12.88 -11.59
C LEU A 99 1.04 13.23 -10.52
N VAL A 100 2.08 12.41 -10.37
CA VAL A 100 3.15 12.62 -9.39
C VAL A 100 4.17 13.61 -9.95
N THR A 101 4.45 14.65 -9.17
CA THR A 101 5.51 15.63 -9.44
C THR A 101 6.29 15.92 -8.16
N LEU A 102 7.51 16.46 -8.29
CA LEU A 102 8.35 16.80 -7.14
C LEU A 102 7.74 17.94 -6.30
N GLU A 103 7.12 18.91 -6.96
CA GLU A 103 6.43 20.05 -6.33
C GLU A 103 5.26 19.56 -5.47
N ARG A 104 4.60 18.48 -5.89
CA ARG A 104 3.48 17.85 -5.18
C ARG A 104 3.92 16.72 -4.26
N SER A 105 5.22 16.55 -3.98
CA SER A 105 5.73 15.45 -3.15
C SER A 105 5.09 15.33 -1.77
N ARG A 106 4.58 16.42 -1.19
CA ARG A 106 3.84 16.39 0.09
C ARG A 106 2.55 15.56 0.02
N MET A 107 2.04 15.24 -1.18
CA MET A 107 0.89 14.35 -1.35
C MET A 107 1.13 12.94 -0.79
N PHE A 108 2.38 12.51 -0.59
CA PHE A 108 2.71 11.22 0.02
C PHE A 108 2.53 11.21 1.55
N ILE A 109 2.48 12.37 2.20
CA ILE A 109 2.28 12.46 3.66
C ILE A 109 0.90 11.91 4.05
N ALA A 110 -0.16 12.25 3.30
CA ALA A 110 -1.51 11.80 3.63
C ALA A 110 -1.67 10.26 3.56
N PRO A 111 -1.24 9.56 2.50
CA PRO A 111 -1.12 8.10 2.50
C PRO A 111 -0.24 7.57 3.65
N GLY A 112 0.85 8.25 3.98
CA GLY A 112 1.70 7.87 5.12
C GLY A 112 0.95 7.90 6.46
N VAL A 113 0.24 8.98 6.76
CA VAL A 113 -0.61 9.10 7.96
C VAL A 113 -1.71 8.04 7.96
N PHE A 114 -2.36 7.80 6.82
CA PHE A 114 -3.35 6.73 6.68
C PHE A 114 -2.77 5.35 7.01
N MET A 115 -1.58 5.02 6.50
CA MET A 115 -0.91 3.75 6.79
C MET A 115 -0.58 3.61 8.29
N LEU A 116 -0.11 4.66 8.94
CA LEU A 116 0.16 4.64 10.38
C LEU A 116 -1.12 4.50 11.21
N ALA A 117 -2.20 5.17 10.83
CA ALA A 117 -3.50 5.02 11.47
C ALA A 117 -4.02 3.59 11.34
N LEU A 118 -3.89 2.99 10.15
CA LEU A 118 -4.26 1.59 9.92
C LEU A 118 -3.39 0.62 10.72
N ALA A 119 -2.08 0.86 10.82
CA ALA A 119 -1.20 0.07 11.68
C ALA A 119 -1.62 0.15 13.16
N GLY A 120 -1.92 1.36 13.65
CA GLY A 120 -2.43 1.57 15.00
C GLY A 120 -3.76 0.87 15.25
N LEU A 121 -4.67 0.87 14.28
CA LEU A 121 -5.94 0.14 14.34
C LEU A 121 -5.72 -1.37 14.47
N VAL A 122 -4.77 -1.93 13.70
CA VAL A 122 -4.44 -3.36 13.76
C VAL A 122 -3.86 -3.72 15.12
N ILE A 123 -2.94 -2.92 15.66
CA ILE A 123 -2.38 -3.12 17.01
C ILE A 123 -3.48 -3.06 18.08
N TRP A 124 -4.36 -2.06 18.02
CA TRP A 124 -5.47 -1.92 18.96
C TRP A 124 -6.42 -3.13 18.91
N SER A 125 -6.76 -3.60 17.70
CA SER A 125 -7.62 -4.78 17.52
C SER A 125 -7.01 -6.10 17.98
N TRP A 126 -5.69 -6.15 18.13
CA TRP A 126 -5.02 -7.32 18.70
C TRP A 126 -5.11 -7.33 20.23
N SER A 127 -5.16 -6.16 20.86
CA SER A 127 -5.22 -6.01 22.32
C SER A 127 -6.62 -6.05 22.94
N SER A 128 -7.67 -6.07 22.11
CA SER A 128 -9.09 -6.04 22.51
C SER A 128 -9.77 -7.38 22.30
#